data_AF-W7Y0A8-F1
#
_entry.id   AF-W7Y0A8-F1
#
_cell.length_a   1.000
_cell.length_b   1.000
_cell.length_c   1.000
_cell.angle_alpha   90.00
_cell.angle_beta   90.00
_cell.angle_gamma   90.00
#
_symmetry.space_group_name_H-M   'P 1'
#
loop_
_entity.id
_entity.type
_entity.pdbx_description
1 polymer ?
#
loop_
_entity_poly.entity_id
_entity_poly.type
_entity_poly.pdbx_seq_one_letter_code
_entity_poly.pdbx_strand_id
1 'polypeptide(L)'
;MLYVEAYGLTYKRIAVFLALICIIIALVLSLKKLYQPHTNWVYYNKLALSAFICLLFMSFIPMDRIITRYNISYSETRDIPYILSLSKPNLKLIENLMNEKDELYSENAMILNNKIFDLNQKAANNNWQSWNFYIDSYKRAQ
;
A
#
# COMPACT_ATOMS: atom_id res chain seq x y z
N MET A 1 -17.22 9.00 -4.73
CA MET A 1 -15.90 8.49 -5.18
C MET A 1 -15.11 9.52 -6.00
N LEU A 2 -15.72 10.62 -6.47
CA LEU A 2 -15.08 11.68 -7.27
C LEU A 2 -13.73 12.22 -6.74
N TYR A 3 -13.57 12.37 -5.42
CA TYR A 3 -12.35 12.93 -4.82
C TYR A 3 -11.13 11.96 -4.87
N VAL A 4 -11.37 10.65 -4.74
CA VAL A 4 -10.28 9.66 -4.77
C VAL A 4 -9.85 9.37 -6.20
N GLU A 5 -10.77 9.45 -7.15
CA GLU A 5 -10.50 9.34 -8.58
C GLU A 5 -9.71 10.55 -9.10
N ALA A 6 -10.03 11.76 -8.63
CA ALA A 6 -9.35 12.97 -9.07
C ALA A 6 -7.91 13.11 -8.53
N TYR A 7 -7.68 12.75 -7.25
CA TYR A 7 -6.39 12.99 -6.55
C TYR A 7 -5.61 11.71 -6.21
N GLY A 8 -6.06 10.55 -6.68
CA GLY A 8 -5.44 9.25 -6.41
C GLY A 8 -5.56 8.73 -4.96
N LEU A 9 -5.01 7.56 -4.73
CA LEU A 9 -4.85 6.92 -3.44
C LEU A 9 -3.54 7.36 -2.77
N THR A 10 -3.58 7.62 -1.47
CA THR A 10 -2.40 7.91 -0.66
C THR A 10 -2.41 7.07 0.62
N TYR A 11 -1.24 6.92 1.25
CA TYR A 11 -1.11 6.25 2.54
C TYR A 11 -2.08 6.80 3.60
N LYS A 12 -2.19 8.13 3.69
CA LYS A 12 -3.08 8.78 4.66
C LYS A 12 -4.55 8.44 4.39
N ARG A 13 -4.98 8.41 3.12
CA ARG A 13 -6.37 8.07 2.75
C ARG A 13 -6.71 6.61 3.04
N ILE A 14 -5.79 5.69 2.73
CA ILE A 14 -5.96 4.27 3.06
C ILE A 14 -6.10 4.10 4.57
N ALA A 15 -5.21 4.71 5.37
CA ALA A 15 -5.27 4.62 6.83
C ALA A 15 -6.63 5.06 7.39
N VAL A 16 -7.22 6.13 6.85
CA VAL A 16 -8.56 6.60 7.25
C VAL A 16 -9.64 5.56 6.93
N PHE A 17 -9.65 4.99 5.72
CA PHE A 17 -10.63 3.94 5.37
C PHE A 17 -10.54 2.71 6.28
N LEU A 18 -9.33 2.34 6.65
CA LEU A 18 -9.10 1.23 7.56
C LEU A 18 -9.55 1.55 8.98
N ALA A 19 -9.29 2.76 9.45
CA ALA A 19 -9.80 3.22 10.75
C ALA A 19 -11.33 3.19 10.78
N LEU A 20 -12.01 3.58 9.69
CA LEU A 20 -13.46 3.49 9.59
C LEU A 20 -13.96 2.04 9.66
N ILE A 21 -13.29 1.09 8.99
CA ILE A 21 -13.60 -0.34 9.10
C ILE A 21 -13.43 -0.83 10.54
N CYS A 22 -12.34 -0.45 11.21
CA CYS A 22 -12.11 -0.76 12.62
C CYS A 22 -13.20 -0.19 13.53
N ILE A 23 -13.64 1.06 13.28
CA ILE A 23 -14.72 1.70 14.03
C ILE A 23 -16.04 0.95 13.82
N ILE A 24 -16.35 0.53 12.60
CA ILE A 24 -17.54 -0.28 12.32
C ILE A 24 -17.50 -1.60 13.08
N ILE A 25 -16.36 -2.31 13.07
CA ILE A 25 -16.16 -3.55 13.84
C ILE A 25 -16.33 -3.28 15.34
N ALA A 26 -15.72 -2.21 15.86
CA ALA A 26 -15.84 -1.81 17.26
C ALA A 26 -17.29 -1.47 17.66
N LEU A 27 -18.04 -0.85 16.75
CA LEU A 27 -19.46 -0.53 16.95
C LEU A 27 -20.30 -1.80 16.98
N VAL A 28 -20.07 -2.75 16.06
CA VAL A 28 -20.77 -4.05 16.05
C VAL A 28 -20.48 -4.85 17.32
N LEU A 29 -19.22 -4.88 17.77
CA LEU A 29 -18.85 -5.53 19.04
C LEU A 29 -19.53 -4.85 20.25
N SER A 30 -19.61 -3.52 20.24
CA SER A 30 -20.31 -2.73 21.27
C SER A 30 -21.82 -2.99 21.27
N LEU A 31 -22.46 -3.10 20.11
CA LEU A 31 -23.87 -3.47 20.00
C LEU A 31 -24.12 -4.88 20.52
N LYS A 32 -23.25 -5.84 20.17
CA LYS A 32 -23.34 -7.22 20.68
C LYS A 32 -23.22 -7.28 22.21
N LYS A 33 -22.44 -6.39 22.82
CA LYS A 33 -22.35 -6.24 24.28
C LYS A 33 -23.69 -5.86 24.90
N LEU A 34 -24.47 -5.01 24.24
CA LEU A 34 -25.76 -4.54 24.77
C LEU A 34 -26.77 -5.69 24.97
N TYR A 35 -26.72 -6.71 24.11
CA TYR A 35 -27.64 -7.86 24.16
C TYR A 35 -27.19 -9.00 25.08
N GLN A 36 -25.92 -9.03 25.50
CA GLN A 36 -25.36 -10.10 26.33
C GLN A 36 -24.48 -9.48 27.42
N PRO A 37 -24.98 -9.31 28.66
CA PRO A 37 -24.19 -8.75 29.75
C PRO A 37 -23.15 -9.77 30.23
N HIS A 38 -22.01 -9.86 29.54
CA HIS A 38 -20.80 -10.48 30.06
C HIS A 38 -19.91 -9.44 30.75
N THR A 39 -18.95 -9.90 31.56
CA THR A 39 -17.94 -9.06 32.21
C THR A 39 -17.22 -8.18 31.20
N ASN A 40 -17.09 -6.88 31.50
CA ASN A 40 -16.45 -5.87 30.64
C ASN A 40 -15.07 -6.30 30.11
N TRP A 41 -14.34 -7.10 30.89
CA TRP A 41 -13.03 -7.65 30.55
C TRP A 41 -13.01 -8.48 29.25
N VAL A 42 -14.04 -9.29 29.00
CA VAL A 42 -14.10 -10.17 27.82
C VAL A 42 -14.21 -9.35 26.52
N TYR A 43 -14.95 -8.25 26.55
CA TYR A 43 -15.12 -7.37 25.40
C TYR A 43 -13.86 -6.56 25.09
N TYR A 44 -13.17 -6.09 26.14
CA TYR A 44 -11.90 -5.38 25.97
C TYR A 44 -10.86 -6.28 25.29
N ASN A 45 -10.72 -7.54 25.74
CA ASN A 45 -9.81 -8.50 25.11
C ASN A 45 -10.19 -8.79 23.65
N LYS A 46 -11.48 -8.94 23.33
CA LYS A 46 -11.94 -9.16 21.95
C LYS A 46 -11.67 -7.95 21.06
N LEU A 47 -11.89 -6.73 21.57
CA LEU A 47 -11.62 -5.50 20.84
C LEU A 47 -10.12 -5.34 20.58
N ALA A 48 -9.28 -5.53 21.61
CA ALA A 48 -7.82 -5.48 21.48
C ALA A 48 -7.30 -6.52 20.48
N LEU A 49 -7.80 -7.76 20.55
CA LEU A 49 -7.47 -8.81 19.58
C LEU A 49 -7.89 -8.43 18.16
N SER A 50 -9.08 -7.87 17.98
CA SER A 50 -9.56 -7.43 16.66
C SER A 50 -8.71 -6.30 16.07
N ALA A 51 -8.31 -5.33 16.89
CA ALA A 51 -7.42 -4.25 16.48
C ALA A 51 -6.03 -4.79 16.12
N PHE A 52 -5.50 -5.73 16.91
CA PHE A 52 -4.22 -6.38 16.63
C PHE A 52 -4.25 -7.17 15.32
N ILE A 53 -5.30 -7.97 15.09
CA ILE A 53 -5.50 -8.70 13.84
C ILE A 53 -5.57 -7.72 12.65
N CYS A 54 -6.29 -6.61 12.79
CA CYS A 54 -6.37 -5.61 11.74
C CYS A 54 -4.99 -4.99 11.41
N LEU A 55 -4.20 -4.62 12.44
CA LEU A 55 -2.85 -4.10 12.26
C LEU A 55 -1.94 -5.12 11.58
N LEU A 56 -2.05 -6.39 11.99
CA LEU A 56 -1.31 -7.49 11.39
C LEU A 56 -1.64 -7.59 9.90
N PHE A 57 -2.92 -7.62 9.52
CA PHE A 57 -3.33 -7.62 8.11
C PHE A 57 -2.77 -6.44 7.32
N MET A 58 -2.70 -5.24 7.90
CA MET A 58 -2.11 -4.08 7.22
C MET A 58 -0.62 -4.24 6.94
N SER A 59 0.11 -4.92 7.82
CA SER A 59 1.54 -5.17 7.63
C SER A 59 1.82 -6.13 6.47
N PHE A 60 0.93 -7.10 6.23
CA PHE A 60 1.10 -8.08 5.15
C PHE A 60 0.69 -7.57 3.77
N ILE A 61 -0.21 -6.57 3.70
CA ILE A 61 -0.71 -6.05 2.43
C ILE A 61 0.31 -5.09 1.82
N PRO A 62 0.80 -5.30 0.58
CA PRO A 62 1.77 -4.42 -0.06
C PRO A 62 1.10 -3.13 -0.55
N MET A 63 0.84 -2.20 0.37
CA MET A 63 0.10 -0.95 0.10
C MET A 63 0.76 -0.11 -0.99
N ASP A 64 2.10 0.00 -1.01
CA ASP A 64 2.84 0.71 -2.07
C ASP A 64 2.46 0.25 -3.49
N ARG A 65 2.33 -1.07 -3.68
CA ARG A 65 2.00 -1.67 -4.99
C ARG A 65 0.54 -1.43 -5.37
N ILE A 66 -0.35 -1.43 -4.37
CA ILE A 66 -1.77 -1.12 -4.58
C ILE A 66 -1.93 0.35 -4.95
N ILE A 67 -1.29 1.26 -4.22
CA ILE A 67 -1.30 2.70 -4.47
C ILE A 67 -0.79 2.99 -5.88
N THR A 68 0.38 2.44 -6.24
CA THR A 68 0.96 2.66 -7.57
C THR A 68 0.07 2.15 -8.69
N ARG A 69 -0.43 0.91 -8.60
CA ARG A 69 -1.33 0.35 -9.61
C ARG A 69 -2.62 1.16 -9.75
N TYR A 70 -3.23 1.55 -8.64
CA TYR A 70 -4.46 2.34 -8.67
C TYR A 70 -4.23 3.74 -9.27
N ASN A 71 -3.20 4.45 -8.80
CA ASN A 71 -2.93 5.82 -9.26
C ASN A 71 -2.58 5.88 -10.73
N ILE A 72 -1.84 4.89 -11.22
CA ILE A 72 -1.46 4.82 -12.63
C ILE A 72 -2.67 4.53 -13.52
N SER A 73 -3.51 3.57 -13.12
CA SER A 73 -4.62 3.10 -13.95
C SER A 73 -5.85 4.01 -13.92
N TYR A 74 -6.12 4.67 -12.79
CA TYR A 74 -7.40 5.35 -12.55
C TYR A 74 -7.29 6.84 -12.16
N SER A 75 -6.13 7.33 -11.72
CA SER A 75 -6.02 8.73 -11.30
C SER A 75 -5.89 9.65 -12.52
N GLU A 76 -6.72 10.70 -12.56
CA GLU A 76 -6.62 11.76 -13.57
C GLU A 76 -5.34 12.57 -13.40
N THR A 77 -5.02 12.94 -12.16
CA THR A 77 -3.74 13.55 -11.80
C THR A 77 -2.77 12.46 -11.33
N ARG A 78 -1.81 12.10 -12.20
CA ARG A 78 -0.76 11.13 -11.84
C ARG A 78 0.38 11.88 -11.16
N ASP A 79 0.36 11.94 -9.84
CA ASP A 79 1.47 12.49 -9.04
C ASP A 79 2.66 11.48 -9.02
N ILE A 80 3.50 11.59 -10.05
CA ILE A 80 4.68 10.73 -10.24
C ILE A 80 5.74 10.96 -9.16
N PRO A 81 6.06 12.21 -8.75
CA PRO A 81 6.95 12.43 -7.62
C PRO A 81 6.49 11.70 -6.35
N TYR A 82 5.18 11.75 -6.03
CA TYR A 82 4.64 10.99 -4.90
C TYR A 82 4.83 9.48 -5.07
N ILE A 83 4.47 8.94 -6.24
CA ILE A 83 4.61 7.51 -6.53
C ILE A 83 6.07 7.04 -6.43
N LEU A 84 7.01 7.82 -6.95
CA LEU A 84 8.44 7.54 -6.85
C LEU A 84 8.98 7.72 -5.43
N SER A 85 8.36 8.56 -4.59
CA SER A 85 8.74 8.71 -3.18
C SER A 85 8.42 7.47 -2.33
N LEU A 86 7.50 6.60 -2.78
CA LEU A 86 7.11 5.39 -2.06
C LEU A 86 8.31 4.44 -1.85
N SER A 87 8.24 3.63 -0.79
CA SER A 87 9.34 2.72 -0.44
C SER A 87 9.49 1.58 -1.45
N LYS A 88 8.38 0.89 -1.77
CA LYS A 88 8.34 -0.28 -2.66
C LYS A 88 7.27 -0.14 -3.77
N PRO A 89 7.34 0.91 -4.61
CA PRO A 89 6.38 1.13 -5.70
C PRO A 89 6.50 0.06 -6.78
N ASN A 90 5.49 -0.10 -7.63
CA ASN A 90 5.59 -1.00 -8.77
C ASN A 90 6.44 -0.37 -9.90
N LEU A 91 7.78 -0.50 -9.82
CA LEU A 91 8.71 0.16 -10.75
C LEU A 91 8.50 -0.23 -12.21
N LYS A 92 8.23 -1.50 -12.51
CA LYS A 92 7.98 -1.96 -13.89
C LYS A 92 6.78 -1.24 -14.52
N LEU A 93 5.72 -1.04 -13.73
CA LEU A 93 4.55 -0.33 -14.21
C LEU A 93 4.87 1.14 -14.52
N ILE A 94 5.75 1.76 -13.74
CA ILE A 94 6.18 3.15 -13.96
C ILE A 94 7.08 3.24 -15.20
N GLU A 95 8.04 2.31 -15.35
CA GLU A 95 8.94 2.22 -16.50
C GLU A 95 8.16 2.08 -17.82
N ASN A 96 7.17 1.18 -17.86
CA ASN A 96 6.31 1.02 -19.04
C ASN A 96 5.58 2.32 -19.43
N LEU A 97 5.06 3.07 -18.45
CA LEU A 97 4.37 4.34 -18.73
C LEU A 97 5.32 5.43 -19.21
N MET A 98 6.56 5.46 -18.71
CA MET A 98 7.54 6.45 -19.11
C MET A 98 7.96 6.24 -20.56
N ASN A 99 8.12 4.98 -20.98
CA ASN A 99 8.40 4.64 -22.38
C ASN A 99 7.23 4.99 -23.33
N GLU A 100 5.99 5.08 -22.82
CA GLU A 100 4.81 5.45 -23.61
C GLU A 100 4.57 6.97 -23.71
N LYS A 101 5.10 7.77 -22.77
CA LYS A 101 4.80 9.21 -22.65
C LYS A 101 6.08 10.04 -22.45
N ASP A 102 6.82 10.25 -23.53
CA ASP A 102 8.20 10.78 -23.54
C ASP A 102 8.41 12.14 -22.83
N GLU A 103 7.46 13.09 -22.86
CA GLU A 103 7.76 14.48 -22.44
C GLU A 103 7.45 14.81 -20.96
N LEU A 104 6.33 14.33 -20.40
CA LEU A 104 5.86 14.73 -19.06
C LEU A 104 6.70 14.13 -17.91
N TYR A 105 7.60 13.19 -18.22
CA TYR A 105 8.26 12.32 -17.25
C TYR A 105 9.78 12.47 -17.22
N SER A 106 10.35 13.27 -18.11
CA SER A 106 11.81 13.47 -18.25
C SER A 106 12.47 13.93 -16.95
N GLU A 107 11.82 14.82 -16.18
CA GLU A 107 12.32 15.32 -14.89
C GLU A 107 12.48 14.22 -13.82
N ASN A 108 11.65 13.18 -13.90
CA ASN A 108 11.61 12.10 -12.90
C ASN A 108 12.41 10.86 -13.33
N ALA A 109 12.94 10.84 -14.57
CA ALA A 109 13.66 9.71 -15.13
C ALA A 109 14.92 9.36 -14.33
N MET A 110 15.65 10.37 -13.84
CA MET A 110 16.85 10.16 -13.03
C MET A 110 16.52 9.44 -11.71
N ILE A 111 15.43 9.84 -11.03
CA ILE A 111 15.00 9.24 -9.76
C ILE A 111 14.56 7.78 -9.99
N LEU A 112 13.81 7.53 -11.07
CA LEU A 112 13.39 6.17 -11.43
C LEU A 112 14.61 5.28 -11.72
N ASN A 113 15.54 5.74 -12.57
CA ASN A 113 16.71 4.97 -12.96
C ASN A 113 17.59 4.62 -11.76
N ASN A 114 17.79 5.55 -10.82
CA ASN A 114 18.51 5.29 -9.58
C ASN A 114 17.81 4.20 -8.75
N LYS A 115 16.49 4.25 -8.61
CA LYS A 115 15.73 3.22 -7.90
C LYS A 115 15.79 1.86 -8.59
N ILE A 116 15.68 1.82 -9.91
CA ILE A 116 15.79 0.58 -10.70
C ILE A 116 17.20 -0.01 -10.53
N PHE A 117 18.25 0.82 -10.63
CA PHE A 117 19.63 0.40 -10.43
C PHE A 117 19.83 -0.19 -9.03
N ASP A 118 19.36 0.49 -7.98
CA ASP A 118 19.42 -0.01 -6.60
C ASP A 118 18.68 -1.34 -6.43
N LEU A 119 17.52 -1.50 -7.07
CA LEU A 119 16.79 -2.77 -7.03
C LEU A 119 17.49 -3.88 -7.78
N ASN A 120 18.08 -3.59 -8.94
CA ASN A 120 18.84 -4.57 -9.72
C ASN A 120 20.07 -5.05 -8.93
N GLN A 121 20.77 -4.15 -8.24
CA GLN A 121 21.87 -4.53 -7.35
C GLN A 121 21.39 -5.40 -6.18
N LYS A 122 20.29 -5.02 -5.52
CA LYS A 122 19.69 -5.82 -4.44
C LYS A 122 19.20 -7.18 -4.95
N ALA A 123 18.69 -7.25 -6.17
CA ALA A 123 18.22 -8.46 -6.81
C ALA A 123 19.38 -9.40 -7.17
N ALA A 124 20.49 -8.86 -7.69
CA ALA A 124 21.69 -9.63 -8.02
C ALA A 124 22.33 -10.24 -6.76
N ASN A 125 22.40 -9.49 -5.67
CA ASN A 125 22.97 -9.93 -4.39
C ASN A 125 21.96 -10.68 -3.49
N ASN A 126 20.76 -10.94 -3.99
CA ASN A 126 19.70 -11.58 -3.21
C ASN A 126 20.00 -13.08 -3.05
N ASN A 127 20.22 -13.51 -1.81
CA ASN A 127 20.37 -14.92 -1.44
C ASN A 127 19.12 -15.37 -0.66
N TRP A 128 18.96 -16.66 -0.43
CA TRP A 128 17.81 -17.21 0.31
C TRP A 128 17.64 -16.59 1.71
N GLN A 129 18.73 -16.16 2.34
CA GLN A 129 18.74 -15.50 3.66
C GLN A 129 18.21 -14.06 3.64
N SER A 130 18.40 -13.35 2.52
CA SER A 130 17.96 -11.96 2.34
C SER A 130 16.68 -11.86 1.50
N TRP A 131 15.96 -12.98 1.36
CA TRP A 131 14.76 -13.06 0.55
C TRP A 131 13.73 -12.01 0.96
N ASN A 132 13.18 -11.34 -0.04
CA ASN A 132 12.15 -10.32 0.13
C ASN A 132 11.11 -10.48 -0.96
N PHE A 133 9.83 -10.61 -0.56
CA PHE A 133 8.70 -10.73 -1.48
C PHE A 133 8.70 -9.65 -2.58
N TYR A 134 9.11 -8.43 -2.25
CA TYR A 134 9.15 -7.34 -3.22
C TYR A 134 10.17 -7.59 -4.34
N ILE A 135 11.42 -7.92 -3.99
CA ILE A 135 12.50 -8.23 -4.95
C ILE A 135 12.12 -9.44 -5.80
N ASP A 136 11.61 -10.48 -5.15
CA ASP A 136 11.16 -11.72 -5.78
C ASP A 136 10.01 -11.46 -6.78
N SER A 137 9.04 -10.61 -6.41
CA SER A 137 7.96 -10.20 -7.31
C SER A 137 8.42 -9.35 -8.50
N TYR A 138 9.49 -8.57 -8.33
CA TYR A 138 10.11 -7.79 -9.40
C TYR A 138 10.86 -8.71 -10.37
N LYS A 139 11.66 -9.67 -9.87
CA LYS A 139 12.36 -10.66 -10.70
C LYS A 139 11.41 -11.48 -11.58
N ARG A 140 10.28 -11.94 -11.01
CA ARG A 140 9.26 -12.68 -11.78
C ARG A 140 8.57 -11.85 -12.86
N ALA A 141 8.61 -10.54 -12.74
CA ALA A 141 7.97 -9.65 -13.70
C ALA A 141 8.90 -9.32 -14.87
N GLN A 142 10.21 -9.60 -14.83
CA GLN A 142 11.14 -9.44 -15.95
C GLN A 142 10.97 -10.57 -16.95
#